data_AF-A0A2P4Y793-F1
#
_entry.id   AF-A0A2P4Y793-F1
#
_cell.length_a   1.000
_cell.length_b   1.000
_cell.length_c   1.000
_cell.angle_alpha   90.00
_cell.angle_beta   90.00
_cell.angle_gamma   90.00
#
_symmetry.space_group_name_H-M   'P 1'
#
loop_
_entity.id
_entity.type
_entity.pdbx_description
1 polymer ?
#
loop_
_entity_poly.entity_id
_entity_poly.type
_entity_poly.pdbx_seq_one_letter_code
_entity_poly.pdbx_strand_id
1 'polypeptide(L)'
;MDMLQRMIRLRPTLDKFFAYLCSPEGIKEFDDVYQMLQAPTSEEWFVIQCLVKLLSPFSAVSDHLGGDTYPTLVMVHASIRTLKLLLCDYTIFDDLYAPLEREPFASSVVSMMKSLRRSFVTLLERRFEKLDDNLLWISLLDPYFTNSDLLTAAETKRAKKRLKEEMLALAQSASSNTSNLHEPTTTASSRLTTRKPSSDARSLEKECEWEFKNYMRMSSAAQVEEQMHPSSLDWWRDNAKAFPRVAPLARKWLGCIATSVPSERAFCTAGNTITKRHSALTDDTVSDIGFISENKSQ
;
A
#
# COMPACT_ATOMS: atom_id res chain seq x y z
N MET A 1 -9.46 14.11 1.95
CA MET A 1 -8.98 14.68 0.67
C MET A 1 -10.13 15.12 -0.21
N ASP A 2 -11.14 14.27 -0.35
CA ASP A 2 -12.33 14.50 -1.20
C ASP A 2 -13.04 15.82 -0.94
N MET A 3 -13.18 16.24 0.33
CA MET A 3 -13.79 17.53 0.68
C MET A 3 -13.03 18.71 0.06
N LEU A 4 -11.69 18.74 0.20
CA LEU A 4 -10.86 19.85 -0.29
C LEU A 4 -10.82 19.87 -1.83
N GLN A 5 -10.66 18.71 -2.47
CA GLN A 5 -10.71 18.58 -3.92
C GLN A 5 -12.08 18.97 -4.47
N ARG A 6 -13.16 18.55 -3.81
CA ARG A 6 -14.54 18.96 -4.15
C ARG A 6 -14.72 20.46 -4.00
N MET A 7 -14.14 21.07 -2.97
CA MET A 7 -14.19 22.52 -2.78
C MET A 7 -13.52 23.26 -3.95
N ILE A 8 -12.32 22.82 -4.37
CA ILE A 8 -11.63 23.36 -5.55
C ILE A 8 -12.47 23.19 -6.81
N ARG A 9 -13.03 21.98 -7.03
CA ARG A 9 -13.89 21.70 -8.20
C ARG A 9 -15.14 22.59 -8.24
N LEU A 10 -15.72 22.86 -7.07
CA LEU A 10 -16.93 23.66 -6.93
C LEU A 10 -16.65 25.16 -6.82
N ARG A 11 -15.39 25.61 -6.85
CA ARG A 11 -15.02 27.03 -6.72
C ARG A 11 -15.85 27.96 -7.64
N PRO A 12 -15.99 27.70 -8.95
CA PRO A 12 -16.80 28.57 -9.81
C PRO A 12 -18.27 28.65 -9.41
N THR A 13 -18.82 27.56 -8.85
CA THR A 13 -20.20 27.51 -8.36
C THR A 13 -20.33 28.26 -7.03
N LEU A 14 -19.35 28.11 -6.14
CA LEU A 14 -19.28 28.83 -4.88
C LEU A 14 -19.16 30.34 -5.12
N ASP A 15 -18.31 30.77 -6.06
CA ASP A 15 -18.15 32.18 -6.42
C ASP A 15 -19.49 32.78 -6.90
N LYS A 16 -20.24 32.05 -7.74
CA LYS A 16 -21.58 32.45 -8.18
C LYS A 16 -22.59 32.50 -7.03
N PHE A 17 -22.55 31.50 -6.15
CA PHE A 17 -23.43 31.45 -4.98
C PHE A 17 -23.18 32.64 -4.05
N PHE A 18 -21.93 32.95 -3.72
CA PHE A 18 -21.60 34.09 -2.88
C PHE A 18 -21.88 35.43 -3.57
N ALA A 19 -21.71 35.52 -4.89
CA ALA A 19 -22.15 36.71 -5.65
C ALA A 19 -23.67 36.89 -5.58
N TYR A 20 -24.44 35.80 -5.68
CA TYR A 20 -25.90 35.83 -5.52
C TYR A 20 -26.31 36.15 -4.08
N LEU A 21 -25.65 35.58 -3.08
CA LEU A 21 -25.92 35.82 -1.67
C LEU A 21 -25.77 37.30 -1.29
N CYS A 22 -24.88 38.03 -1.97
CA CYS A 22 -24.71 39.48 -1.80
C CYS A 22 -25.71 40.34 -2.58
N SER A 23 -26.58 39.75 -3.42
CA SER A 23 -27.62 40.47 -4.16
C SER A 23 -28.87 40.74 -3.30
N PRO A 24 -29.69 41.76 -3.63
CA PRO A 24 -30.94 42.02 -2.90
C PRO A 24 -31.88 40.81 -2.84
N GLU A 25 -31.97 40.06 -3.94
CA GLU A 25 -32.78 38.84 -4.05
C GLU A 25 -32.22 37.73 -3.16
N GLY A 26 -30.90 37.49 -3.20
CA GLY A 26 -30.25 36.47 -2.40
C GLY A 26 -30.28 36.77 -0.90
N ILE A 27 -30.11 38.03 -0.48
CA ILE A 27 -30.25 38.42 0.94
C ILE A 27 -31.66 38.14 1.45
N LYS A 28 -32.68 38.36 0.61
CA LYS A 28 -34.07 38.07 0.96
C LYS A 28 -34.37 36.56 0.99
N GLU A 29 -33.77 35.79 0.10
CA GLU A 29 -33.94 34.33 0.03
C GLU A 29 -33.23 33.59 1.17
N PHE A 30 -32.07 34.10 1.61
CA PHE A 30 -31.21 33.52 2.64
C PHE A 30 -31.08 34.45 3.86
N ASP A 31 -32.18 35.05 4.29
CA ASP A 31 -32.21 36.07 5.36
C ASP A 31 -31.75 35.54 6.72
N ASP A 32 -31.84 34.24 6.95
CA ASP A 32 -31.44 33.50 8.15
C ASP A 32 -29.94 33.20 8.22
N VAL A 33 -29.25 33.12 7.07
CA VAL A 33 -27.85 32.64 7.00
C VAL A 33 -26.86 33.60 6.31
N TYR A 34 -27.33 34.63 5.59
CA TYR A 34 -26.42 35.45 4.77
C TYR A 34 -25.31 36.16 5.57
N GLN A 35 -25.56 36.49 6.84
CA GLN A 35 -24.55 37.11 7.73
C GLN A 35 -23.56 36.09 8.31
N MET A 36 -23.91 34.80 8.31
CA MET A 36 -23.08 33.73 8.87
C MET A 36 -22.13 33.11 7.85
N LEU A 37 -22.42 33.28 6.56
CA LEU A 37 -21.66 32.68 5.46
C LEU A 37 -20.69 33.71 4.87
N GLN A 38 -19.41 33.37 4.84
CA GLN A 38 -18.37 34.16 4.20
C GLN A 38 -17.71 33.38 3.06
N ALA A 39 -17.47 34.08 1.95
CA ALA A 39 -16.74 33.52 0.83
C ALA A 39 -15.27 33.29 1.22
N PRO A 40 -14.66 32.14 0.85
CA PRO A 40 -13.25 31.94 1.10
C PRO A 40 -12.40 32.98 0.36
N THR A 41 -11.46 33.57 1.09
CA THR A 41 -10.50 34.56 0.60
C THR A 41 -9.49 33.94 -0.37
N SER A 42 -8.75 34.78 -1.11
CA SER A 42 -7.66 34.32 -1.97
C SER A 42 -6.58 33.56 -1.19
N GLU A 43 -6.31 33.98 0.05
CA GLU A 43 -5.37 33.31 0.96
C GLU A 43 -5.87 31.90 1.33
N GLU A 44 -7.13 31.77 1.74
CA GLU A 44 -7.71 30.47 2.10
C GLU A 44 -7.76 29.51 0.90
N TRP A 45 -8.11 30.01 -0.28
CA TRP A 45 -8.04 29.21 -1.51
C TRP A 45 -6.63 28.71 -1.80
N PHE A 46 -5.61 29.55 -1.58
CA PHE A 46 -4.22 29.15 -1.76
C PHE A 46 -3.77 28.12 -0.72
N VAL A 47 -4.18 28.28 0.55
CA VAL A 47 -3.98 27.29 1.61
C VAL A 47 -4.57 25.94 1.21
N ILE A 48 -5.81 25.92 0.70
CA ILE A 48 -6.51 24.68 0.30
C ILE A 48 -5.81 24.00 -0.88
N GLN A 49 -5.34 24.76 -1.87
CA GLN A 49 -4.57 24.21 -2.98
C GLN A 49 -3.26 23.56 -2.50
N CYS A 50 -2.52 24.26 -1.62
CA CYS A 50 -1.30 23.72 -1.01
C CYS A 50 -1.58 22.44 -0.19
N LEU A 51 -2.65 22.41 0.60
CA LEU A 51 -3.05 21.22 1.36
C LEU A 51 -3.39 20.04 0.44
N VAL A 52 -4.14 20.28 -0.64
CA VAL A 52 -4.43 19.22 -1.63
C VAL A 52 -3.15 18.71 -2.26
N LYS A 53 -2.22 19.59 -2.66
CA LYS A 53 -0.93 19.19 -3.22
C LYS A 53 -0.12 18.33 -2.25
N LEU A 54 -0.05 18.74 -0.97
CA LEU A 54 0.69 18.03 0.07
C LEU A 54 0.07 16.67 0.42
N LEU A 55 -1.25 16.57 0.42
CA LEU A 55 -1.99 15.36 0.80
C LEU A 55 -2.20 14.39 -0.38
N SER A 56 -2.04 14.84 -1.62
CA SER A 56 -2.27 14.01 -2.82
C SER A 56 -1.45 12.72 -2.82
N PRO A 57 -0.14 12.73 -2.45
CA PRO A 57 0.65 11.50 -2.34
C PRO A 57 0.08 10.49 -1.33
N PHE A 58 -0.45 10.98 -0.20
CA PHE A 58 -1.05 10.11 0.81
C PHE A 58 -2.33 9.46 0.30
N SER A 59 -3.17 10.22 -0.41
CA SER A 59 -4.40 9.69 -1.02
C SER A 59 -4.04 8.57 -2.00
N ALA A 60 -3.14 8.85 -2.94
CA ALA A 60 -2.73 7.88 -3.97
C ALA A 60 -2.16 6.59 -3.36
N VAL A 61 -1.28 6.70 -2.35
CA VAL A 61 -0.72 5.54 -1.66
C VAL A 61 -1.79 4.77 -0.87
N SER A 62 -2.70 5.47 -0.19
CA SER A 62 -3.75 4.83 0.60
C SER A 62 -4.74 4.10 -0.28
N ASP A 63 -5.15 4.70 -1.40
CA ASP A 63 -6.04 4.08 -2.38
C ASP A 63 -5.41 2.83 -2.99
N HIS A 64 -4.11 2.91 -3.31
CA HIS A 64 -3.37 1.79 -3.87
C HIS A 64 -3.17 0.64 -2.86
N LEU A 65 -2.80 0.93 -1.61
CA LEU A 65 -2.67 -0.11 -0.58
C LEU A 65 -4.03 -0.63 -0.07
N GLY A 66 -5.12 0.09 -0.35
CA GLY A 66 -6.49 -0.30 -0.07
C GLY A 66 -7.11 -1.25 -1.11
N GLY A 67 -6.38 -1.62 -2.16
CA GLY A 67 -6.82 -2.59 -3.17
C GLY A 67 -6.88 -4.03 -2.66
N ASP A 68 -7.64 -4.86 -3.36
CA ASP A 68 -7.84 -6.30 -3.10
C ASP A 68 -7.73 -7.18 -4.35
N THR A 69 -7.67 -6.59 -5.55
CA THR A 69 -7.55 -7.32 -6.82
C THR A 69 -6.10 -7.53 -7.28
N TYR A 70 -5.12 -7.08 -6.49
CA TYR A 70 -3.70 -7.18 -6.77
C TYR A 70 -2.89 -7.31 -5.47
N PRO A 71 -1.65 -7.86 -5.52
CA PRO A 71 -0.81 -8.04 -4.33
C PRO A 71 -0.41 -6.71 -3.66
N THR A 72 -1.08 -6.32 -2.58
CA THR A 72 -0.79 -5.04 -1.90
C THR A 72 0.33 -5.13 -0.87
N LEU A 73 0.53 -6.28 -0.22
CA LEU A 73 1.56 -6.43 0.83
C LEU A 73 2.98 -6.16 0.30
N VAL A 74 3.31 -6.67 -0.89
CA VAL A 74 4.63 -6.48 -1.52
C VAL A 74 4.95 -5.03 -1.85
N MET A 75 3.93 -4.18 -1.94
CA MET A 75 4.06 -2.77 -2.30
C MET A 75 4.26 -1.86 -1.09
N VAL A 76 3.92 -2.30 0.12
CA VAL A 76 3.92 -1.45 1.33
C VAL A 76 5.23 -0.69 1.50
N HIS A 77 6.37 -1.40 1.43
CA HIS A 77 7.68 -0.79 1.60
C HIS A 77 7.98 0.24 0.49
N ALA A 78 7.70 -0.13 -0.76
CA ALA A 78 7.85 0.74 -1.92
C ALA A 78 6.99 2.00 -1.78
N SER A 79 5.72 1.86 -1.43
CA SER A 79 4.77 2.97 -1.27
C SER A 79 5.17 3.93 -0.15
N ILE A 80 5.61 3.43 1.00
CA ILE A 80 6.09 4.28 2.11
C ILE A 80 7.33 5.06 1.69
N ARG A 81 8.27 4.43 0.96
CA ARG A 81 9.48 5.09 0.50
C ARG A 81 9.19 6.13 -0.58
N THR A 82 8.33 5.83 -1.55
CA THR A 82 7.86 6.79 -2.55
C THR A 82 7.20 8.00 -1.89
N LEU A 83 6.33 7.77 -0.90
CA LEU A 83 5.71 8.84 -0.12
C LEU A 83 6.75 9.70 0.58
N LYS A 84 7.77 9.10 1.20
CA LYS A 84 8.88 9.83 1.82
C LYS A 84 9.65 10.68 0.80
N LEU A 85 9.97 10.13 -0.38
CA LEU A 85 10.66 10.87 -1.43
C LEU A 85 9.86 12.08 -1.91
N LEU A 86 8.56 11.90 -2.15
CA LEU A 86 7.66 12.98 -2.56
C LEU A 86 7.53 14.07 -1.49
N LEU A 87 7.48 13.70 -0.21
CA LEU A 87 7.42 14.68 0.88
C LEU A 87 8.76 15.37 1.14
N CYS A 88 9.87 14.76 0.75
CA CYS A 88 11.20 15.38 0.81
C CYS A 88 11.45 16.39 -0.31
N ASP A 89 10.58 16.48 -1.32
CA ASP A 89 10.64 17.52 -2.33
C ASP A 89 10.36 18.90 -1.72
N TYR A 90 11.37 19.77 -1.76
CA TYR A 90 11.29 21.13 -1.23
C TYR A 90 10.56 22.09 -2.17
N THR A 91 10.37 21.68 -3.44
CA THR A 91 9.77 22.44 -4.53
C THR A 91 8.30 22.11 -4.75
N ILE A 92 7.71 21.24 -3.92
CA ILE A 92 6.32 20.74 -4.03
C ILE A 92 5.24 21.84 -4.17
N PHE A 93 5.52 23.07 -3.73
CA PHE A 93 4.59 24.20 -3.78
C PHE A 93 4.96 25.28 -4.82
N ASP A 94 6.08 25.13 -5.53
CA ASP A 94 6.64 26.21 -6.37
C ASP A 94 5.71 26.53 -7.55
N ASP A 95 5.04 25.52 -8.11
CA ASP A 95 4.05 25.67 -9.18
C ASP A 95 2.80 26.44 -8.73
N LEU A 96 2.37 26.26 -7.48
CA LEU A 96 1.27 27.00 -6.88
C LEU A 96 1.68 28.41 -6.43
N TYR A 97 2.95 28.59 -6.05
CA TYR A 97 3.48 29.87 -5.58
C TYR A 97 3.73 30.86 -6.71
N ALA A 98 4.33 30.40 -7.82
CA ALA A 98 4.78 31.29 -8.90
C ALA A 98 3.70 32.28 -9.42
N PRO A 99 2.42 31.88 -9.60
CA PRO A 99 1.37 32.81 -10.03
C PRO A 99 0.98 33.85 -8.96
N LEU A 100 1.26 33.58 -7.68
CA LEU A 100 0.84 34.37 -6.52
C LEU A 100 2.01 35.08 -5.84
N GLU A 101 3.23 35.04 -6.39
CA GLU A 101 4.45 35.58 -5.77
C GLU A 101 4.31 37.04 -5.32
N ARG A 102 3.49 37.83 -6.03
CA ARG A 102 3.25 39.26 -5.73
C ARG A 102 2.19 39.50 -4.67
N GLU A 103 1.43 38.48 -4.27
CA GLU A 103 0.40 38.59 -3.26
C GLU A 103 1.01 38.67 -1.85
N PRO A 104 0.51 39.55 -0.97
CA PRO A 104 1.11 39.79 0.35
C PRO A 104 1.07 38.57 1.28
N PHE A 105 0.11 37.66 1.07
CA PHE A 105 -0.05 36.43 1.85
C PHE A 105 0.76 35.23 1.31
N ALA A 106 1.27 35.28 0.07
CA ALA A 106 1.77 34.08 -0.58
C ALA A 106 3.00 33.49 0.13
N SER A 107 3.96 34.35 0.51
CA SER A 107 5.18 33.94 1.19
C SER A 107 4.92 33.35 2.59
N SER A 108 3.98 33.91 3.36
CA SER A 108 3.63 33.41 4.68
C SER A 108 2.94 32.04 4.59
N VAL A 109 2.01 31.87 3.65
CA VAL A 109 1.33 30.59 3.41
C VAL A 109 2.31 29.50 3.01
N VAL A 110 3.22 29.75 2.06
CA VAL A 110 4.23 28.75 1.65
C VAL A 110 5.17 28.40 2.81
N SER A 111 5.58 29.38 3.62
CA SER A 111 6.40 29.13 4.81
C SER A 111 5.68 28.21 5.81
N MET A 112 4.40 28.47 6.08
CA MET A 112 3.55 27.62 6.92
C MET A 112 3.44 26.21 6.34
N MET A 113 3.19 26.08 5.04
CA MET A 113 3.06 24.79 4.35
C MET A 113 4.36 23.99 4.33
N LYS A 114 5.52 24.66 4.19
CA LYS A 114 6.84 24.03 4.34
C LYS A 114 7.06 23.52 5.76
N SER A 115 6.57 24.24 6.77
CA SER A 115 6.59 23.77 8.16
C SER A 115 5.72 22.52 8.35
N LEU A 116 4.48 22.55 7.84
CA LEU A 116 3.55 21.42 7.89
C LEU A 116 4.11 20.18 7.19
N ARG A 117 4.70 20.34 6.00
CA ARG A 117 5.40 19.26 5.28
C ARG A 117 6.48 18.61 6.12
N ARG A 118 7.32 19.40 6.81
CA ARG A 118 8.36 18.86 7.71
C ARG A 118 7.73 18.04 8.85
N SER A 119 6.65 18.53 9.45
CA SER A 119 5.92 17.77 10.47
C SER A 119 5.39 16.45 9.91
N PHE A 120 4.89 16.43 8.67
CA PHE A 120 4.40 15.21 8.03
C PHE A 120 5.53 14.20 7.77
N VAL A 121 6.70 14.65 7.33
CA VAL A 121 7.89 13.79 7.19
C VAL A 121 8.24 13.16 8.54
N THR A 122 8.35 13.97 9.60
CA THR A 122 8.65 13.47 10.96
C THR A 122 7.61 12.46 11.46
N LEU A 123 6.32 12.73 11.24
CA LEU A 123 5.24 11.83 11.64
C LEU A 123 5.28 10.52 10.85
N LEU A 124 5.56 10.58 9.54
CA LEU A 124 5.68 9.41 8.68
C LEU A 124 6.85 8.53 9.12
N GLU A 125 8.03 9.12 9.33
CA GLU A 125 9.22 8.41 9.79
C GLU A 125 8.96 7.73 11.14
N ARG A 126 8.37 8.45 12.10
CA ARG A 126 8.04 7.90 13.42
C ARG A 126 7.00 6.77 13.32
N ARG A 127 6.00 6.91 12.44
CA ARG A 127 4.94 5.90 12.27
C ARG A 127 5.49 4.58 11.73
N PHE A 128 6.47 4.65 10.84
CA PHE A 128 7.04 3.50 10.13
C PHE A 128 8.48 3.16 10.55
N GLU A 129 8.95 3.68 11.69
CA GLU A 129 10.29 3.42 12.23
C GLU A 129 10.53 1.91 12.46
N LYS A 130 9.50 1.21 12.91
CA LYS A 130 9.52 -0.23 13.22
C LYS A 130 8.79 -1.07 12.18
N LEU A 131 8.84 -0.65 10.93
CA LEU A 131 8.27 -1.44 9.83
C LEU A 131 8.96 -2.81 9.79
N ASP A 132 8.18 -3.88 9.58
CA ASP A 132 8.73 -5.24 9.56
C ASP A 132 9.74 -5.41 8.41
N ASP A 133 10.97 -5.76 8.76
CA ASP A 133 12.06 -6.06 7.82
C ASP A 133 11.70 -7.20 6.85
N ASN A 134 10.72 -8.04 7.19
CA ASN A 134 10.24 -9.07 6.25
C ASN A 134 9.67 -8.48 4.97
N LEU A 135 9.09 -7.28 5.02
CA LEU A 135 8.53 -6.61 3.84
C LEU A 135 9.59 -6.35 2.76
N LEU A 136 10.87 -6.24 3.14
CA LEU A 136 11.97 -6.04 2.21
C LEU A 136 12.21 -7.24 1.31
N TRP A 137 12.18 -8.46 1.85
CA TRP A 137 12.40 -9.66 1.04
C TRP A 137 11.11 -10.14 0.40
N ILE A 138 9.96 -9.89 1.04
CA ILE A 138 8.63 -10.17 0.48
C ILE A 138 8.43 -9.35 -0.80
N SER A 139 8.87 -8.09 -0.85
CA SER A 139 8.78 -7.28 -2.08
C SER A 139 9.56 -7.87 -3.26
N LEU A 140 10.62 -8.64 -3.01
CA LEU A 140 11.37 -9.35 -4.06
C LEU A 140 10.60 -10.53 -4.67
N LEU A 141 9.47 -10.94 -4.09
CA LEU A 141 8.57 -11.93 -4.70
C LEU A 141 7.75 -11.32 -5.83
N ASP A 142 7.67 -10.00 -5.90
CA ASP A 142 7.17 -9.31 -7.08
C ASP A 142 8.30 -9.22 -8.11
N PRO A 143 8.14 -9.83 -9.31
CA PRO A 143 9.20 -9.84 -10.30
C PRO A 143 9.57 -8.42 -10.76
N TYR A 144 8.62 -7.49 -10.77
CA TYR A 144 8.81 -6.11 -11.24
C TYR A 144 9.51 -5.22 -10.22
N PHE A 145 9.53 -5.60 -8.92
CA PHE A 145 10.32 -4.89 -7.91
C PHE A 145 11.77 -5.36 -7.81
N THR A 146 12.14 -6.47 -8.44
CA THR A 146 13.52 -7.01 -8.31
C THR A 146 14.62 -6.11 -8.89
N ASN A 147 14.26 -5.21 -9.81
CA ASN A 147 15.12 -4.17 -10.38
C ASN A 147 14.80 -2.74 -9.90
N SER A 148 13.93 -2.60 -8.91
CA SER A 148 13.50 -1.28 -8.48
C SER A 148 14.59 -0.55 -7.69
N ASP A 149 14.80 0.73 -8.01
CA ASP A 149 15.67 1.64 -7.25
C ASP A 149 15.11 2.01 -5.87
N LEU A 150 13.96 1.45 -5.50
CA LEU A 150 13.30 1.69 -4.22
C LEU A 150 14.00 0.99 -3.04
N LEU A 151 14.93 0.06 -3.28
CA LEU A 151 15.77 -0.52 -2.23
C LEU A 151 17.21 -0.02 -2.35
N THR A 152 17.78 0.45 -1.25
CA THR A 152 19.22 0.76 -1.19
C THR A 152 20.05 -0.51 -1.41
N ALA A 153 21.30 -0.38 -1.85
CA ALA A 153 22.19 -1.54 -2.04
C ALA A 153 22.32 -2.41 -0.78
N ALA A 154 22.29 -1.79 0.41
CA ALA A 154 22.32 -2.49 1.69
C ALA A 154 21.01 -3.25 1.97
N GLU A 155 19.85 -2.63 1.74
CA GLU A 155 18.54 -3.27 1.87
C GLU A 155 18.40 -4.42 0.87
N THR A 156 18.75 -4.21 -0.40
CA THR A 156 18.74 -5.24 -1.45
C THR A 156 19.59 -6.44 -1.06
N LYS A 157 20.79 -6.21 -0.50
CA LYS A 157 21.65 -7.30 -0.02
C LYS A 157 20.99 -8.08 1.12
N ARG A 158 20.38 -7.40 2.10
CA ARG A 158 19.68 -8.04 3.22
C ARG A 158 18.45 -8.82 2.76
N ALA A 159 17.64 -8.22 1.89
CA ALA A 159 16.45 -8.82 1.31
C ALA A 159 16.77 -10.10 0.54
N LYS A 160 17.78 -10.05 -0.34
CA LYS A 160 18.27 -11.22 -1.10
C LYS A 160 18.79 -12.33 -0.19
N LYS A 161 19.51 -11.97 0.87
CA LYS A 161 19.98 -12.94 1.87
C LYS A 161 18.79 -13.62 2.56
N ARG A 162 17.81 -12.83 3.03
CA ARG A 162 16.66 -13.33 3.78
C ARG A 162 15.74 -14.20 2.93
N LEU A 163 15.48 -13.82 1.67
CA LEU A 163 14.70 -14.64 0.74
C LEU A 163 15.33 -16.04 0.56
N LYS A 164 16.66 -16.12 0.44
CA LYS A 164 17.36 -17.40 0.33
C LYS A 164 17.22 -18.26 1.59
N GLU A 165 17.33 -17.65 2.77
CA GLU A 165 17.13 -18.36 4.04
C GLU A 165 15.70 -18.93 4.14
N GLU A 166 14.69 -18.16 3.73
CA GLU A 166 13.29 -18.60 3.71
C GLU A 166 13.05 -19.74 2.69
N MET A 167 13.67 -19.67 1.52
CA MET A 167 13.64 -20.77 0.54
C MET A 167 14.21 -22.06 1.12
N LEU A 168 15.35 -21.96 1.82
CA LEU A 168 16.01 -23.11 2.45
C LEU A 168 15.16 -23.70 3.59
N ALA A 169 14.65 -22.84 4.47
CA ALA A 169 13.82 -23.25 5.60
C ALA A 169 12.55 -23.97 5.13
N LEU A 170 11.88 -23.41 4.11
CA LEU A 170 10.67 -24.01 3.54
C LEU A 170 10.98 -25.37 2.88
N ALA A 171 12.06 -25.47 2.12
CA ALA A 171 12.47 -26.73 1.50
C ALA A 171 12.84 -27.82 2.52
N GLN A 172 13.55 -27.46 3.61
CA GLN A 172 13.90 -28.39 4.69
C GLN A 172 12.66 -28.91 5.44
N SER A 173 11.67 -28.04 5.66
CA SER A 173 10.41 -28.43 6.29
C SER A 173 9.61 -29.42 5.44
N ALA A 174 9.62 -29.25 4.11
CA ALA A 174 8.95 -30.15 3.18
C ALA A 174 9.59 -31.55 3.18
N SER A 175 10.92 -31.65 3.19
CA SER A 175 11.63 -32.94 3.26
C SER A 175 11.43 -33.68 4.58
N SER A 176 11.21 -32.96 5.68
CA SER A 176 11.01 -33.57 7.00
C SER A 176 9.62 -34.20 7.14
N ASN A 177 8.60 -33.58 6.54
CA ASN A 177 7.22 -34.08 6.58
C ASN A 177 7.03 -35.35 5.74
N THR A 178 7.80 -35.56 4.68
CA THR A 178 7.75 -36.79 3.86
C THR A 178 8.31 -38.03 4.57
N SER A 179 9.17 -37.85 5.57
CA SER A 179 9.78 -38.95 6.36
C SER A 179 8.92 -39.46 7.52
N ASN A 180 7.84 -38.78 7.90
CA ASN A 180 7.00 -39.13 9.07
C ASN A 180 5.79 -40.03 8.75
N LEU A 181 5.69 -40.60 7.54
CA LEU A 181 4.62 -41.54 7.17
C LEU A 181 4.89 -43.01 7.53
N HIS A 182 5.91 -43.29 8.36
CA HIS A 182 6.15 -44.63 8.93
C HIS A 182 6.38 -44.54 10.44
N GLU A 183 5.39 -45.00 11.22
CA GLU A 183 5.55 -45.42 12.63
C GLU A 183 5.74 -46.96 12.69
N PRO A 184 6.29 -47.56 13.79
CA PRO A 184 6.14 -47.09 15.17
C PRO A 184 7.39 -47.12 16.08
N THR A 185 7.30 -46.33 17.17
CA THR A 185 7.92 -46.43 18.52
C THR A 185 9.40 -46.79 18.70
N THR A 186 10.16 -45.97 19.46
CA THR A 186 10.66 -46.26 20.85
C THR A 186 11.70 -45.20 21.31
N THR A 187 11.39 -44.58 22.45
CA THR A 187 12.20 -44.03 23.56
C THR A 187 13.67 -43.56 23.36
N ALA A 188 13.85 -42.23 23.54
CA ALA A 188 14.93 -41.45 24.18
C ALA A 188 16.43 -41.79 23.97
N SER A 189 17.20 -40.80 23.49
CA SER A 189 18.37 -40.26 24.22
C SER A 189 18.89 -38.97 23.55
N SER A 190 18.88 -37.86 24.30
CA SER A 190 19.47 -36.58 23.91
C SER A 190 20.99 -36.66 23.99
N ARG A 191 21.67 -36.54 22.84
CA ARG A 191 23.09 -36.19 22.76
C ARG A 191 23.28 -35.01 21.82
N LEU A 192 23.67 -33.89 22.43
CA LEU A 192 24.13 -32.69 21.74
C LEU A 192 25.40 -33.04 20.96
N THR A 193 25.26 -33.27 19.66
CA THR A 193 26.38 -33.40 18.73
C THR A 193 26.25 -32.31 17.68
N THR A 194 27.33 -31.54 17.50
CA THR A 194 27.50 -30.60 16.41
C THR A 194 27.52 -31.39 15.08
N ARG A 195 26.34 -31.64 14.52
CA ARG A 195 26.16 -32.33 13.24
C ARG A 195 26.79 -31.49 12.13
N LYS A 196 27.87 -31.99 11.53
CA LYS A 196 28.30 -31.58 10.17
C LYS A 196 27.09 -31.72 9.24
N PRO A 197 26.85 -30.77 8.32
CA PRO A 197 25.75 -30.88 7.36
C PRO A 197 25.93 -32.15 6.52
N SER A 198 24.87 -32.97 6.48
CA SER A 198 24.79 -34.18 5.65
C SER A 198 25.01 -33.84 4.18
N SER A 199 25.42 -34.83 3.37
CA SER A 199 25.62 -34.67 1.93
C SER A 199 24.40 -34.05 1.24
N ASP A 200 23.20 -34.47 1.67
CA ASP A 200 21.92 -34.00 1.13
C ASP A 200 21.63 -32.54 1.47
N ALA A 201 22.00 -32.08 2.67
CA ALA A 201 21.83 -30.68 3.07
C ALA A 201 22.69 -29.73 2.21
N ARG A 202 23.91 -30.16 1.84
CA ARG A 202 24.79 -29.43 0.92
C ARG A 202 24.30 -29.47 -0.53
N SER A 203 23.59 -30.52 -0.95
CA SER A 203 22.95 -30.55 -2.28
C SER A 203 21.79 -29.56 -2.34
N LEU A 204 20.93 -29.58 -1.31
CA LEU A 204 19.77 -28.70 -1.24
C LEU A 204 20.15 -27.21 -1.25
N GLU A 205 21.20 -26.84 -0.52
CA GLU A 205 21.69 -25.46 -0.50
C GLU A 205 22.15 -24.97 -1.88
N LYS A 206 22.85 -25.82 -2.64
CA LYS A 206 23.28 -25.51 -4.01
C LYS A 206 22.10 -25.38 -4.96
N GLU A 207 21.10 -26.23 -4.83
CA GLU A 207 19.89 -26.19 -5.65
C GLU A 207 19.07 -24.92 -5.38
N CYS A 208 18.89 -24.55 -4.10
CA CYS A 208 18.26 -23.29 -3.70
C CYS A 208 19.02 -22.08 -4.25
N GLU A 209 20.35 -22.06 -4.16
CA GLU A 209 21.16 -20.95 -4.67
C GLU A 209 21.07 -20.84 -6.20
N TRP A 210 21.04 -21.96 -6.92
CA TRP A 210 20.87 -21.99 -8.37
C TRP A 210 19.50 -21.44 -8.77
N GLU A 211 18.44 -21.91 -8.12
CA GLU A 211 17.06 -21.45 -8.39
C GLU A 211 16.91 -19.96 -8.09
N PHE A 212 17.43 -19.50 -6.94
CA PHE A 212 17.42 -18.09 -6.57
C PHE A 212 18.11 -17.21 -7.61
N LYS A 213 19.30 -17.60 -8.10
CA LYS A 213 20.02 -16.83 -9.12
C LYS A 213 19.23 -16.74 -10.43
N ASN A 214 18.63 -17.85 -10.85
CA ASN A 214 17.81 -17.87 -12.07
C ASN A 214 16.55 -17.03 -11.92
N TYR A 215 15.87 -17.13 -10.77
CA TYR A 215 14.73 -16.29 -10.44
C TYR A 215 15.11 -14.81 -10.54
N MET A 216 16.13 -14.36 -9.80
CA MET A 216 16.56 -12.96 -9.79
C MET A 216 16.94 -12.45 -11.18
N ARG A 217 17.57 -13.29 -12.01
CA ARG A 217 17.94 -12.93 -13.38
C ARG A 217 16.70 -12.80 -14.26
N MET A 218 15.75 -13.72 -14.16
CA MET A 218 14.57 -13.72 -15.01
C MET A 218 13.57 -12.64 -14.61
N SER A 219 13.38 -12.43 -13.30
CA SER A 219 12.57 -11.33 -12.77
C SER A 219 13.15 -9.96 -13.17
N SER A 220 14.48 -9.80 -13.14
CA SER A 220 15.14 -8.57 -13.60
C SER A 220 14.97 -8.31 -15.10
N ALA A 221 14.64 -9.33 -15.89
CA ALA A 221 14.37 -9.18 -17.31
C ALA A 221 12.88 -8.96 -17.62
N ALA A 222 12.00 -9.08 -16.61
CA ALA A 222 10.57 -8.85 -16.77
C ALA A 222 10.35 -7.36 -17.09
N GLN A 223 9.81 -7.10 -18.28
CA GLN A 223 9.50 -5.74 -18.70
C GLN A 223 8.16 -5.30 -18.11
N VAL A 224 8.11 -4.07 -17.61
CA VAL A 224 6.84 -3.38 -17.35
C VAL A 224 6.43 -2.76 -18.68
N GLU A 225 5.37 -3.27 -19.31
CA GLU A 225 4.78 -2.58 -20.45
C GLU A 225 4.11 -1.29 -19.97
N GLU A 226 4.37 -0.18 -20.66
CA GLU A 226 4.07 1.20 -20.23
C GLU A 226 2.55 1.47 -20.06
N GLN A 227 1.69 0.57 -20.55
CA GLN A 227 0.23 0.75 -20.60
C GLN A 227 -0.53 -0.09 -19.58
N MET A 228 0.06 -1.17 -19.06
CA MET A 228 -0.58 -2.04 -18.06
C MET A 228 0.50 -2.70 -17.20
N HIS A 229 0.53 -2.38 -15.91
CA HIS A 229 1.39 -3.10 -14.98
C HIS A 229 0.97 -4.57 -14.98
N PRO A 230 1.81 -5.50 -15.46
CA PRO A 230 1.40 -6.88 -15.55
C PRO A 230 1.28 -7.45 -14.15
N SER A 231 0.27 -8.28 -13.90
CA SER A 231 0.05 -8.84 -12.57
C SER A 231 1.20 -9.76 -12.20
N SER A 232 1.77 -9.56 -11.01
CA SER A 232 2.76 -10.47 -10.42
C SER A 232 2.18 -11.88 -10.26
N LEU A 233 0.87 -12.00 -10.06
CA LEU A 233 0.18 -13.29 -10.00
C LEU A 233 0.18 -14.01 -11.36
N ASP A 234 0.01 -13.28 -12.46
CA ASP A 234 0.08 -13.87 -13.82
C ASP A 234 1.48 -14.38 -14.12
N TRP A 235 2.51 -13.59 -13.75
CA TRP A 235 3.90 -14.03 -13.91
C TRP A 235 4.16 -15.32 -13.13
N TRP A 236 3.69 -15.41 -11.88
CA TRP A 236 3.84 -16.61 -11.07
C TRP A 236 3.01 -17.79 -11.58
N ARG A 237 1.82 -17.57 -12.15
CA ARG A 237 1.04 -18.63 -12.80
C ARG A 237 1.85 -19.33 -13.89
N ASP A 238 2.54 -18.55 -14.70
CA ASP A 238 3.24 -19.06 -15.88
C ASP A 238 4.63 -19.63 -15.52
N ASN A 239 5.28 -19.07 -14.48
CA ASN A 239 6.66 -19.41 -14.11
C ASN A 239 6.82 -20.27 -12.86
N ALA A 240 5.75 -20.53 -12.08
CA ALA A 240 5.84 -21.28 -10.83
C ALA A 240 6.48 -22.67 -10.98
N LYS A 241 6.24 -23.36 -12.12
CA LYS A 241 6.84 -24.67 -12.38
C LYS A 241 8.37 -24.63 -12.52
N ALA A 242 8.92 -23.50 -12.98
CA ALA A 242 10.36 -23.32 -13.12
C ALA A 242 11.05 -23.00 -11.77
N PHE A 243 10.30 -22.54 -10.77
CA PHE A 243 10.82 -22.12 -9.46
C PHE A 243 10.08 -22.80 -8.31
N PRO A 244 10.23 -24.12 -8.12
CA PRO A 244 9.49 -24.90 -7.13
C PRO A 244 9.75 -24.50 -5.67
N ARG A 245 10.83 -23.78 -5.37
CA ARG A 245 11.21 -23.35 -4.00
C ARG A 245 10.84 -21.90 -3.73
N VAL A 246 10.88 -21.02 -4.75
CA VAL A 246 10.42 -19.62 -4.60
C VAL A 246 8.90 -19.51 -4.72
N ALA A 247 8.28 -20.27 -5.63
CA ALA A 247 6.84 -20.19 -5.90
C ALA A 247 5.95 -20.43 -4.67
N PRO A 248 6.27 -21.33 -3.72
CA PRO A 248 5.50 -21.46 -2.48
C PRO A 248 5.53 -20.20 -1.60
N LEU A 249 6.66 -19.48 -1.57
CA LEU A 249 6.77 -18.21 -0.85
C LEU A 249 5.93 -17.13 -1.55
N ALA A 250 6.01 -17.04 -2.88
CA ALA A 250 5.17 -16.14 -3.66
C ALA A 250 3.68 -16.40 -3.41
N ARG A 251 3.25 -17.66 -3.44
CA ARG A 251 1.87 -18.06 -3.13
C ARG A 251 1.45 -17.66 -1.72
N LYS A 252 2.33 -17.81 -0.74
CA LYS A 252 2.05 -17.47 0.67
C LYS A 252 1.84 -15.98 0.87
N TRP A 253 2.62 -15.13 0.21
CA TRP A 253 2.68 -13.70 0.55
C TRP A 253 2.01 -12.78 -0.46
N LEU A 254 1.90 -13.14 -1.74
CA LEU A 254 1.24 -12.29 -2.75
C LEU A 254 -0.29 -12.22 -2.57
N GLY A 255 -0.89 -13.21 -1.91
CA GLY A 255 -2.31 -13.18 -1.56
C GLY A 255 -2.63 -12.37 -0.30
N CYS A 256 -1.62 -11.89 0.44
CA CYS A 256 -1.85 -11.08 1.62
C CYS A 256 -2.16 -9.62 1.24
N ILE A 257 -3.23 -9.08 1.81
CA ILE A 257 -3.59 -7.67 1.66
C ILE A 257 -2.89 -6.85 2.75
N ALA A 258 -2.37 -5.68 2.38
CA ALA A 258 -1.66 -4.76 3.27
C ALA A 258 -2.53 -4.09 4.34
N THR A 259 -3.84 -3.95 4.09
CA THR A 259 -4.74 -3.11 4.90
C THR A 259 -6.05 -3.82 5.22
N SER A 260 -6.77 -3.33 6.23
CA SER A 260 -8.14 -3.76 6.55
C SER A 260 -9.18 -3.16 5.61
N VAL A 261 -8.80 -2.27 4.67
CA VAL A 261 -9.75 -1.53 3.81
C VAL A 261 -10.69 -2.46 3.03
N PRO A 262 -10.25 -3.58 2.43
CA PRO A 262 -11.18 -4.50 1.75
C PRO A 262 -12.23 -5.08 2.69
N SER A 263 -11.82 -5.48 3.90
CA SER A 263 -12.77 -5.97 4.91
C SER A 263 -13.74 -4.86 5.35
N GLU A 264 -13.27 -3.63 5.54
CA GLU A 264 -14.12 -2.48 5.86
C GLU A 264 -15.12 -2.18 4.74
N ARG A 265 -14.72 -2.28 3.46
CA ARG A 265 -15.64 -2.14 2.31
C ARG A 265 -16.73 -3.22 2.30
N ALA A 266 -16.35 -4.48 2.54
CA ALA A 266 -17.31 -5.59 2.63
C ALA A 266 -18.31 -5.35 3.77
N PHE A 267 -17.82 -4.98 4.96
CA PHE A 267 -18.67 -4.67 6.12
C PHE A 267 -19.54 -3.43 5.91
N CYS A 268 -19.04 -2.38 5.25
CA CYS A 268 -19.83 -1.19 4.93
C CYS A 268 -20.95 -1.51 3.93
N THR A 269 -20.66 -2.34 2.93
CA THR A 269 -21.64 -2.77 1.91
C THR A 269 -22.71 -3.65 2.53
N ALA A 270 -22.32 -4.63 3.36
CA ALA A 270 -23.24 -5.44 4.14
C ALA A 270 -24.07 -4.56 5.09
N GLY A 271 -23.41 -3.65 5.83
CA GLY A 271 -24.04 -2.72 6.74
C GLY A 271 -25.11 -1.86 6.09
N ASN A 272 -24.84 -1.29 4.91
CA ASN A 272 -25.82 -0.54 4.11
C ASN A 272 -27.00 -1.40 3.64
N THR A 273 -26.75 -2.68 3.33
CA THR A 273 -27.79 -3.64 2.93
C THR A 273 -28.69 -4.01 4.11
N ILE A 274 -28.11 -4.17 5.29
CA ILE A 274 -28.79 -4.54 6.54
C ILE A 274 -29.56 -3.35 7.14
N THR A 275 -29.00 -2.14 7.12
CA THR A 275 -29.67 -0.95 7.69
C THR A 275 -30.80 -0.40 6.81
N LYS A 276 -30.72 -0.50 5.48
CA LYS A 276 -31.79 -0.03 4.58
C LYS A 276 -33.03 -0.93 4.57
N ARG A 277 -32.90 -2.20 4.94
CA ARG A 277 -34.02 -3.13 5.12
C ARG A 277 -34.11 -3.47 6.60
N HIS A 278 -35.01 -2.81 7.35
CA HIS A 278 -35.44 -3.21 8.71
C HIS A 278 -35.75 -4.71 8.80
N SER A 279 -34.72 -5.52 9.00
CA SER A 279 -34.79 -6.96 9.06
C SER A 279 -33.99 -7.31 10.29
N ALA A 280 -34.65 -7.83 11.32
CA ALA A 280 -33.99 -8.44 12.46
C ALA A 280 -33.27 -9.71 11.95
N LEU A 281 -32.13 -9.51 11.30
CA LEU A 281 -31.24 -10.56 10.84
C LEU A 281 -30.39 -10.99 12.03
N THR A 282 -30.23 -12.29 12.20
CA THR A 282 -29.30 -12.84 13.18
C THR A 282 -27.87 -12.68 12.66
N ASP A 283 -26.90 -12.63 13.58
CA ASP A 283 -25.48 -12.49 13.25
C ASP A 283 -25.02 -13.54 12.20
N ASP A 284 -25.53 -14.77 12.30
CA ASP A 284 -25.25 -15.85 11.33
C ASP A 284 -25.73 -15.49 9.92
N THR A 285 -26.96 -14.99 9.77
CA THR A 285 -27.49 -14.60 8.45
C THR A 285 -26.76 -13.42 7.84
N VAL A 286 -26.25 -12.49 8.67
CA VAL A 286 -25.41 -11.38 8.22
C VAL A 286 -24.07 -11.90 7.69
N SER A 287 -23.47 -12.86 8.40
CA SER A 287 -22.22 -13.51 7.98
C SER A 287 -22.39 -14.23 6.63
N ASP A 288 -23.45 -15.03 6.48
CA ASP A 288 -23.74 -15.77 5.26
C ASP A 288 -24.00 -14.85 4.06
N ILE A 289 -24.75 -13.76 4.27
CA ILE A 289 -25.01 -12.77 3.21
C ILE A 289 -23.71 -12.11 2.77
N GLY A 290 -22.86 -11.69 3.71
CA GLY A 290 -21.55 -11.10 3.40
C GLY A 290 -20.65 -12.08 2.64
N PHE A 291 -20.60 -13.33 3.09
CA PHE A 291 -19.84 -14.38 2.42
C PHE A 291 -20.33 -14.64 0.99
N ILE A 292 -21.64 -14.74 0.78
CA ILE A 292 -22.22 -15.00 -0.55
C ILE A 292 -22.01 -13.79 -1.48
N SER A 293 -22.13 -12.56 -0.97
CA SER A 293 -21.99 -11.35 -1.80
C SER A 293 -20.56 -11.17 -2.30
N GLU A 294 -19.56 -11.41 -1.45
CA GLU A 294 -18.15 -11.30 -1.82
C GLU A 294 -17.75 -12.41 -2.82
N ASN A 295 -18.21 -13.65 -2.60
CA ASN A 295 -17.88 -14.76 -3.50
C ASN A 295 -18.61 -14.74 -4.85
N LYS A 296 -19.72 -14.02 -4.98
CA LYS A 296 -20.39 -13.82 -6.29
C LYS A 296 -19.70 -12.79 -7.18
N SER A 297 -18.87 -11.94 -6.59
CA SER A 297 -18.26 -10.77 -7.26
C SER A 297 -16.80 -11.02 -7.70
N GLN A 298 -16.26 -12.20 -7.42
CA GLN A 298 -14.96 -12.71 -7.91
C GLN A 298 -15.16 -13.62 -9.13
#